data_AF-A0A0L0CSG8-F1
#
_entry.id   AF-A0A0L0CSG8-F1
#
_cell.length_a   1.000
_cell.length_b   1.000
_cell.length_c   1.000
_cell.angle_alpha   90.00
_cell.angle_beta   90.00
_cell.angle_gamma   90.00
#
_symmetry.space_group_name_H-M   'P 1'
#
loop_
_entity.id
_entity.type
_entity.pdbx_description
1 polymer ?
#
loop_
_entity_poly.entity_id
_entity_poly.type
_entity_poly.pdbx_seq_one_letter_code
_entity_poly.pdbx_strand_id
1 'polypeptide(L)'
;MNGSLILRLEDTDIKRNTKDSLDEIIKDLNWLNLTWDEGPDKVGEYGPYKQSEKIQLYKKIAHQFVNEGKAYFCFCSKEELQEIKEKSKMMKKKYIYNRKCRDMNNEQIKMKLEQNIAYTIRFKSPLKRKIILKDILKGDIIDEVLEDFIILRSNELPTYNFSVSVDDYLMKITHVIRGVEHISNTFK
;
A
#
# COMPACT_ATOMS: atom_id res chain seq x y z
N MET A 1 30.76 -6.24 -5.16
CA MET A 1 29.44 -6.31 -4.48
C MET A 1 28.70 -7.50 -5.07
N ASN A 2 28.32 -8.48 -4.26
CA ASN A 2 27.40 -9.55 -4.67
C ASN A 2 26.01 -9.18 -4.16
N GLY A 3 25.27 -8.42 -4.96
CA GLY A 3 23.86 -8.14 -4.71
C GLY A 3 22.99 -8.92 -5.68
N SER A 4 21.69 -8.95 -5.44
CA SER A 4 20.70 -9.52 -6.34
C SER A 4 19.72 -8.43 -6.80
N LEU A 5 19.37 -8.47 -8.09
CA LEU A 5 18.32 -7.64 -8.66
C LEU A 5 17.03 -8.47 -8.79
N ILE A 6 15.93 -7.94 -8.27
CA ILE A 6 14.61 -8.60 -8.33
C ILE A 6 13.68 -7.78 -9.21
N LEU A 7 13.08 -8.42 -10.23
CA LEU A 7 11.97 -7.83 -10.97
C LEU A 7 10.64 -8.22 -10.31
N ARG A 8 9.93 -7.23 -9.77
CA ARG A 8 8.58 -7.39 -9.22
C ARG A 8 7.57 -6.60 -10.03
N LEU A 9 6.41 -7.20 -10.28
CA LEU A 9 5.31 -6.61 -11.03
C LEU A 9 4.23 -6.13 -10.06
N GLU A 10 4.01 -4.82 -10.03
CA GLU A 10 3.08 -4.15 -9.12
C GLU A 10 1.69 -4.02 -9.76
N ASP A 11 1.13 -5.18 -10.12
CA ASP A 11 -0.01 -5.32 -11.02
C ASP A 11 -1.38 -5.40 -10.30
N THR A 12 -1.50 -4.75 -9.14
CA THR A 12 -2.74 -4.78 -8.33
C THR A 12 -3.88 -3.91 -8.89
N ASP A 13 -3.59 -2.94 -9.75
CA ASP A 13 -4.61 -2.13 -10.44
C ASP A 13 -4.99 -2.73 -11.81
N ILE A 14 -5.87 -3.73 -11.77
CA ILE A 14 -6.32 -4.51 -12.94
C ILE A 14 -6.78 -3.62 -14.11
N LYS A 15 -7.36 -2.45 -13.84
CA LYS A 15 -7.86 -1.56 -14.91
C LYS A 15 -6.75 -0.92 -15.74
N ARG A 16 -5.53 -0.86 -15.19
CA ARG A 16 -4.37 -0.21 -15.81
C ARG A 16 -3.36 -1.22 -16.37
N ASN A 17 -3.51 -2.50 -16.06
CA ASN A 17 -2.55 -3.53 -16.42
C ASN A 17 -3.05 -4.31 -17.63
N THR A 18 -2.37 -4.15 -18.76
CA THR A 18 -2.53 -5.02 -19.92
C THR A 18 -1.37 -6.02 -19.95
N LYS A 19 -1.65 -7.23 -20.43
CA LYS A 19 -0.60 -8.25 -20.62
C LYS A 19 0.49 -7.74 -21.58
N ASP A 20 0.08 -7.02 -22.62
CA ASP A 20 1.00 -6.47 -23.63
C ASP A 20 2.01 -5.51 -23.01
N SER A 21 1.59 -4.63 -22.09
CA SER A 21 2.51 -3.71 -21.40
C SER A 21 3.54 -4.44 -20.53
N LEU A 22 3.17 -5.61 -20.00
CA LEU A 22 4.11 -6.43 -19.22
C LEU A 22 5.22 -7.00 -20.09
N ASP A 23 4.84 -7.60 -21.20
CA ASP A 23 5.75 -8.26 -22.13
C ASP A 23 6.68 -7.21 -22.78
N GLU A 24 6.17 -6.01 -23.06
CA GLU A 24 6.97 -4.87 -23.51
C GLU A 24 8.02 -4.43 -22.47
N ILE A 25 7.65 -4.28 -21.20
CA ILE A 25 8.61 -3.91 -20.14
C ILE A 25 9.76 -4.91 -20.05
N ILE A 26 9.44 -6.22 -20.04
CA ILE A 26 10.45 -7.29 -19.97
C ILE A 26 11.35 -7.25 -21.21
N LYS A 27 10.77 -7.04 -22.39
CA LYS A 27 11.52 -6.95 -23.65
C LYS A 27 12.46 -5.75 -23.67
N ASP A 28 12.00 -4.58 -23.26
CA ASP A 28 12.79 -3.34 -23.25
C ASP A 28 13.94 -3.42 -22.25
N LEU A 29 13.70 -3.96 -21.05
CA LEU A 29 14.75 -4.18 -20.05
C LEU A 29 15.82 -5.16 -20.56
N ASN A 30 15.40 -6.26 -21.20
CA ASN A 30 16.33 -7.19 -21.83
C ASN A 30 17.13 -6.54 -22.98
N TRP A 31 16.48 -5.70 -23.80
CA TRP A 31 17.15 -4.96 -24.87
C TRP A 31 18.23 -4.00 -24.34
N LEU A 32 17.99 -3.39 -23.18
CA LEU A 32 18.96 -2.57 -22.44
C LEU A 32 20.04 -3.39 -21.70
N ASN A 33 20.01 -4.72 -21.81
CA ASN A 33 20.85 -5.65 -21.03
C ASN A 33 20.67 -5.50 -19.50
N LEU A 34 19.49 -5.08 -19.06
CA LEU A 34 19.10 -5.03 -17.65
C LEU A 34 18.40 -6.35 -17.29
N THR A 35 19.20 -7.32 -16.85
CA THR A 35 18.69 -8.62 -16.40
C THR A 35 18.60 -8.68 -14.88
N TRP A 36 17.64 -9.45 -14.35
CA TRP A 36 17.44 -9.68 -12.92
C TRP A 36 17.80 -11.13 -12.53
N ASP A 37 18.09 -11.34 -11.26
CA ASP A 37 18.38 -12.68 -10.70
C ASP A 37 17.09 -13.43 -10.38
N GLU A 38 16.06 -12.71 -9.91
CA GLU A 38 14.75 -13.24 -9.57
C GLU A 38 13.64 -12.41 -10.22
N GLY A 39 12.56 -13.04 -10.70
CA GLY A 39 11.49 -12.31 -11.36
C GLY A 39 10.35 -13.18 -11.88
N PRO A 40 9.34 -12.59 -12.54
CA PRO A 40 8.15 -13.32 -12.99
C PRO A 40 8.44 -14.43 -14.02
N ASP A 41 9.57 -14.35 -14.71
CA ASP A 41 10.08 -15.28 -15.72
C ASP A 41 11.28 -16.12 -15.21
N LYS A 42 11.70 -15.94 -13.95
CA LYS A 42 12.83 -16.65 -13.33
C LYS A 42 12.45 -17.25 -11.98
N VAL A 43 12.88 -18.49 -11.73
CA VAL A 43 12.72 -19.11 -10.41
C VAL A 43 13.56 -18.33 -9.39
N GLY A 44 12.99 -18.05 -8.23
CA GLY A 44 13.69 -17.44 -7.11
C GLY A 44 13.04 -17.78 -5.78
N GLU A 45 13.68 -17.34 -4.69
CA GLU A 45 13.31 -17.72 -3.32
C GLU A 45 12.01 -17.04 -2.86
N TYR A 46 11.75 -15.82 -3.34
CA TYR A 46 10.69 -14.94 -2.82
C TYR A 46 9.45 -14.82 -3.71
N GLY A 47 9.35 -15.69 -4.72
CA GLY A 47 8.20 -15.76 -5.60
C GLY A 47 6.88 -16.02 -4.85
N PRO A 48 5.71 -15.71 -5.43
CA PRO A 48 5.53 -15.14 -6.77
C PRO A 48 5.95 -13.66 -6.90
N TYR A 49 6.35 -13.23 -8.09
CA TYR A 49 6.82 -11.86 -8.34
C TYR A 49 5.75 -10.93 -8.93
N LYS A 50 4.51 -11.42 -9.08
CA LYS A 50 3.33 -10.62 -9.40
C LYS A 50 2.52 -10.36 -8.15
N GLN A 51 2.19 -9.10 -7.88
CA GLN A 51 1.40 -8.76 -6.71
C GLN A 51 -0.05 -9.26 -6.82
N SER A 52 -0.59 -9.38 -8.03
CA SER A 52 -1.90 -9.99 -8.28
C SER A 52 -1.99 -11.45 -7.78
N GLU A 53 -0.88 -12.19 -7.78
CA GLU A 53 -0.79 -13.57 -7.28
C GLU A 53 -0.68 -13.63 -5.74
N LYS A 54 -0.53 -12.48 -5.07
CA LYS A 54 -0.32 -12.36 -3.62
C LYS A 54 -1.50 -11.73 -2.86
N ILE A 55 -2.64 -11.51 -3.51
CA ILE A 55 -3.80 -10.83 -2.91
C ILE A 55 -4.21 -11.44 -1.56
N GLN A 56 -4.26 -12.77 -1.46
CA GLN A 56 -4.65 -13.45 -0.21
C GLN A 56 -3.64 -13.24 0.92
N LEU A 57 -2.34 -13.17 0.59
CA LEU A 57 -1.28 -12.89 1.56
C LEU A 57 -1.45 -11.48 2.14
N TYR A 58 -1.66 -10.47 1.28
CA TYR A 58 -1.87 -9.11 1.72
C TYR A 58 -3.13 -8.97 2.58
N LYS A 59 -4.23 -9.61 2.17
CA LYS A 59 -5.47 -9.64 2.95
C LYS A 59 -5.22 -10.20 4.34
N LYS A 60 -4.53 -11.35 4.44
CA LYS A 60 -4.17 -11.96 5.73
C LYS A 60 -3.36 -11.01 6.61
N ILE A 61 -2.33 -10.36 6.07
CA ILE A 61 -1.49 -9.41 6.82
C ILE A 61 -2.29 -8.17 7.26
N ALA A 62 -3.16 -7.63 6.40
CA ALA A 62 -3.99 -6.48 6.76
C ALA A 62 -4.94 -6.82 7.92
N HIS A 63 -5.55 -8.01 7.93
CA HIS A 63 -6.35 -8.48 9.06
C HIS A 63 -5.51 -8.74 10.31
N GLN A 64 -4.30 -9.26 10.16
CA GLN A 64 -3.38 -9.40 11.29
C GLN A 64 -3.06 -8.03 11.91
N PHE A 65 -2.86 -6.98 11.12
CA PHE A 65 -2.67 -5.63 11.65
C PHE A 65 -3.89 -5.12 12.43
N VAL A 66 -5.10 -5.51 12.04
CA VAL A 66 -6.31 -5.22 12.83
C VAL A 66 -6.26 -5.91 14.18
N ASN A 67 -5.93 -7.21 14.20
CA ASN A 67 -5.82 -7.98 15.44
C ASN A 67 -4.73 -7.43 16.38
N GLU A 68 -3.65 -6.89 15.82
CA GLU A 68 -2.56 -6.26 16.57
C GLU A 68 -2.84 -4.80 16.97
N GLY A 69 -4.01 -4.25 16.63
CA GLY A 69 -4.37 -2.85 16.92
C GLY A 69 -3.60 -1.81 16.09
N LYS A 70 -2.86 -2.25 15.05
CA LYS A 70 -2.11 -1.40 14.11
C LYS A 70 -2.98 -0.89 12.95
N ALA A 71 -4.13 -1.50 12.73
CA ALA A 71 -5.12 -1.12 11.74
C ALA A 71 -6.54 -1.28 12.29
N TYR A 72 -7.53 -0.79 11.57
CA TYR A 72 -8.94 -0.93 11.96
C TYR A 72 -9.89 -0.96 10.75
N PHE A 73 -11.07 -1.53 10.95
CA PHE A 73 -12.14 -1.54 9.96
C PHE A 73 -12.80 -0.17 9.82
N CYS A 74 -12.98 0.28 8.58
CA CYS A 74 -13.68 1.51 8.24
C CYS A 74 -14.89 1.19 7.35
N PHE A 75 -16.08 1.49 7.87
CA PHE A 75 -17.38 1.26 7.22
C PHE A 75 -17.98 2.54 6.60
N CYS A 76 -17.21 3.62 6.48
CA CYS A 76 -17.65 4.83 5.78
C CYS A 76 -17.94 4.51 4.31
N SER A 77 -19.10 4.94 3.82
CA SER A 77 -19.48 4.74 2.42
C SER A 77 -18.67 5.66 1.50
N LYS A 78 -18.63 5.34 0.20
CA LYS A 78 -17.93 6.18 -0.78
C LYS A 78 -18.58 7.55 -0.90
N GLU A 79 -19.90 7.59 -0.80
CA GLU A 79 -20.74 8.78 -0.88
C GLU A 79 -20.44 9.72 0.30
N GLU A 80 -20.41 9.19 1.53
CA GLU A 80 -20.05 9.97 2.73
C GLU A 80 -18.66 10.60 2.58
N LEU A 81 -17.68 9.80 2.14
CA LEU A 81 -16.32 10.29 1.95
C LEU A 81 -16.21 11.31 0.81
N GLN A 82 -17.04 11.19 -0.23
CA GLN A 82 -17.07 12.10 -1.37
C GLN A 82 -17.64 13.46 -0.97
N GLU A 83 -18.72 13.50 -0.19
CA GLU A 83 -19.28 14.74 0.32
C GLU A 83 -18.27 15.52 1.19
N ILE A 84 -17.53 14.81 2.05
CA ILE A 84 -16.51 15.45 2.89
C ILE A 84 -15.35 15.99 2.03
N LYS A 85 -14.96 15.27 0.97
CA LYS A 85 -13.95 15.75 0.01
C LYS A 85 -14.41 17.00 -0.73
N GLU A 86 -15.65 17.03 -1.19
CA GLU A 86 -16.22 18.17 -1.91
C GLU A 86 -16.31 19.40 -1.01
N LYS A 87 -16.79 19.24 0.23
CA LYS A 87 -16.81 20.30 1.25
C LYS A 87 -15.39 20.83 1.52
N SER A 88 -14.41 19.93 1.68
CA SER A 88 -13.01 20.31 1.89
C SER A 88 -12.46 21.12 0.71
N LYS A 89 -12.77 20.69 -0.52
CA LYS A 89 -12.38 21.37 -1.76
C LYS A 89 -13.00 22.78 -1.86
N MET A 90 -14.29 22.92 -1.58
CA MET A 90 -14.97 24.23 -1.55
C MET A 90 -14.34 25.18 -0.53
N MET A 91 -13.91 24.64 0.61
CA MET A 91 -13.21 25.40 1.64
C MET A 91 -11.71 25.63 1.36
N LYS A 92 -11.20 25.19 0.19
CA LYS A 92 -9.77 25.20 -0.17
C LYS A 92 -8.87 24.52 0.87
N LYS A 93 -9.41 23.51 1.57
CA LYS A 93 -8.67 22.71 2.55
C LYS A 93 -8.35 21.33 1.96
N LYS A 94 -7.19 20.79 2.33
CA LYS A 94 -6.85 19.39 2.03
C LYS A 94 -7.80 18.47 2.79
N TYR A 95 -8.39 17.52 2.08
CA TYR A 95 -9.17 16.46 2.72
C TYR A 95 -8.24 15.56 3.54
N ILE A 96 -8.61 15.31 4.79
CA ILE A 96 -7.96 14.34 5.68
C ILE A 96 -9.08 13.51 6.29
N TYR A 97 -8.93 12.18 6.27
CA TYR A 97 -9.92 11.30 6.87
C TYR A 97 -10.06 11.61 8.37
N ASN A 98 -11.29 11.84 8.82
CA ASN A 98 -11.60 12.29 10.17
C ASN A 98 -11.50 11.22 11.26
N ARG A 99 -11.02 10.01 10.92
CA ARG A 99 -10.86 8.88 11.86
C ARG A 99 -12.18 8.38 12.47
N LYS A 100 -13.32 8.60 11.81
CA LYS A 100 -14.67 8.22 12.30
C LYS A 100 -14.76 6.79 12.83
N CYS A 101 -14.10 5.83 12.19
CA CYS A 101 -14.15 4.41 12.61
C CYS A 101 -12.94 3.95 13.46
N ARG A 102 -12.01 4.83 13.84
CA ARG A 102 -10.71 4.45 14.44
C ARG A 102 -10.80 3.75 15.80
N ASP A 103 -11.79 4.15 16.59
CA ASP A 103 -12.00 3.68 17.96
C ASP A 103 -13.42 3.09 18.13
N MET A 104 -13.97 2.55 17.03
CA MET A 104 -15.23 1.80 17.05
C MET A 104 -15.08 0.57 17.96
N ASN A 105 -16.10 0.27 18.78
CA ASN A 105 -16.04 -0.86 19.68
C ASN A 105 -16.25 -2.20 18.95
N ASN A 106 -15.81 -3.30 19.57
CA ASN A 106 -15.85 -4.64 18.97
C ASN A 106 -17.27 -5.14 18.68
N GLU A 107 -18.27 -4.77 19.47
CA GLU A 107 -19.67 -5.17 19.27
C GLU A 107 -20.25 -4.54 17.99
N GLN A 108 -20.01 -3.25 17.79
CA GLN A 108 -20.39 -2.53 16.58
C GLN A 108 -19.70 -3.09 15.34
N ILE A 109 -18.40 -3.39 15.44
CA ILE A 109 -17.64 -4.01 14.35
C ILE A 109 -18.26 -5.37 14.00
N LYS A 110 -18.49 -6.23 14.99
CA LYS A 110 -19.06 -7.57 14.81
C LYS A 110 -20.43 -7.50 14.14
N MET A 111 -21.33 -6.65 14.63
CA MET A 111 -22.65 -6.45 14.05
C MET A 111 -22.58 -6.01 12.58
N LYS A 112 -21.68 -5.07 12.23
CA LYS A 112 -21.53 -4.60 10.85
C LYS A 112 -20.96 -5.67 9.92
N LEU A 113 -20.04 -6.50 10.41
CA LEU A 113 -19.49 -7.63 9.67
C LEU A 113 -20.56 -8.71 9.43
N GLU A 114 -21.37 -9.04 10.44
CA GLU A 114 -22.50 -9.99 10.32
C GLU A 114 -23.56 -9.50 9.33
N GLN A 115 -23.73 -8.19 9.21
CA GLN A 115 -24.60 -7.54 8.23
C GLN A 115 -24.01 -7.47 6.81
N ASN A 116 -22.81 -8.02 6.58
CA ASN A 116 -22.09 -7.94 5.31
C ASN A 116 -21.89 -6.51 4.79
N ILE A 117 -21.76 -5.53 5.70
CA ILE A 117 -21.47 -4.14 5.31
C ILE A 117 -20.07 -4.06 4.72
N ALA A 118 -19.97 -3.53 3.51
CA ALA A 118 -18.68 -3.29 2.85
C ALA A 118 -17.76 -2.42 3.72
N TYR A 119 -16.51 -2.83 3.83
CA TYR A 119 -15.53 -2.15 4.67
C TYR A 119 -14.21 -1.94 3.95
N THR A 120 -13.38 -1.07 4.49
CA THR A 120 -11.95 -0.96 4.15
C THR A 120 -11.13 -1.22 5.41
N ILE A 121 -9.87 -1.58 5.27
CA ILE A 121 -8.93 -1.60 6.40
C ILE A 121 -8.02 -0.38 6.28
N ARG A 122 -7.95 0.42 7.34
CA ARG A 122 -7.10 1.60 7.42
C ARG A 122 -5.97 1.38 8.42
N PHE A 123 -4.78 1.88 8.09
CA PHE A 123 -3.66 1.91 9.01
C PHE A 123 -3.91 2.91 10.13
N LYS A 124 -3.65 2.53 11.38
CA LYS A 124 -3.85 3.35 12.58
C LYS A 124 -2.63 4.24 12.81
N SER A 125 -2.44 5.24 11.95
CA SER A 125 -1.30 6.15 11.99
C SER A 125 -1.13 6.78 13.39
N PRO A 126 0.10 6.84 13.96
CA PRO A 126 0.34 7.46 15.25
C PRO A 126 -0.11 8.93 15.28
N LEU A 127 -0.67 9.39 16.40
CA LEU A 127 -1.14 10.77 16.54
C LEU A 127 0.02 11.69 16.93
N LYS A 128 0.17 12.85 16.26
CA LYS A 128 1.16 13.89 16.62
C LYS A 128 2.60 13.38 16.66
N ARG A 129 2.90 12.33 15.90
CA ARG A 129 4.24 11.73 15.85
C ARG A 129 4.98 12.24 14.63
N LYS A 130 6.10 12.91 14.87
CA LYS A 130 7.09 13.20 13.83
C LYS A 130 7.79 11.90 13.42
N ILE A 131 7.87 11.68 12.12
CA ILE A 131 8.60 10.59 11.49
C ILE A 131 9.85 11.19 10.85
N ILE A 132 11.00 10.55 11.08
CA ILE A 132 12.27 10.93 10.47
C ILE A 132 12.57 9.89 9.40
N LEU A 133 12.56 10.32 8.14
CA LEU A 133 13.02 9.54 7.01
C LEU A 133 14.50 9.86 6.78
N LYS A 134 15.34 8.83 6.80
CA LYS A 134 16.78 8.94 6.47
C LYS A 134 16.98 8.59 5.01
N ASP A 135 17.16 9.61 4.17
CA ASP A 135 17.43 9.42 2.74
C ASP A 135 18.92 9.60 2.44
N ILE A 136 19.48 8.72 1.59
CA ILE A 136 20.92 8.71 1.28
C ILE A 136 21.37 10.00 0.58
N LEU A 137 20.50 10.64 -0.21
CA LEU A 137 20.82 11.84 -0.98
C LEU A 137 20.33 13.13 -0.32
N LYS A 138 19.15 13.09 0.31
CA LYS A 138 18.51 14.27 0.91
C LYS A 138 18.78 14.42 2.41
N GLY A 139 19.40 13.43 3.04
CA GLY A 139 19.59 13.40 4.50
C GLY A 139 18.28 13.17 5.25
N ASP A 140 18.19 13.73 6.44
CA ASP A 140 17.02 13.58 7.30
C ASP A 140 15.86 14.47 6.85
N ILE A 141 14.72 13.84 6.52
CA ILE A 141 13.47 14.52 6.19
C ILE A 141 12.47 14.22 7.31
N ILE A 142 11.90 15.28 7.91
CA ILE A 142 10.96 15.15 9.03
C ILE A 142 9.56 15.55 8.57
N ASP A 143 8.59 14.67 8.79
CA ASP A 143 7.17 14.94 8.49
C ASP A 143 6.23 14.26 9.51
N GLU A 144 4.95 14.58 9.46
CA GLU A 144 3.89 13.94 10.24
C GLU A 144 2.84 13.32 9.31
N VAL A 145 2.49 12.05 9.57
CA VAL A 145 1.40 11.39 8.84
C VAL A 145 0.08 11.70 9.50
N LEU A 146 -0.64 12.65 8.91
CA LEU A 146 -1.91 13.14 9.44
C LEU A 146 -3.10 12.22 9.15
N GLU A 147 -2.98 11.31 8.17
CA GLU A 147 -4.10 10.48 7.70
C GLU A 147 -3.98 9.00 8.08
N ASP A 148 -5.13 8.40 8.36
CA ASP A 148 -5.27 6.94 8.47
C ASP A 148 -5.59 6.41 7.07
N PHE A 149 -4.55 6.08 6.31
CA PHE A 149 -4.66 5.66 4.91
C PHE A 149 -5.20 4.23 4.79
N ILE A 150 -5.81 3.93 3.64
CA ILE A 150 -6.34 2.60 3.34
C ILE A 150 -5.17 1.66 3.01
N ILE A 151 -5.15 0.48 3.61
CA ILE A 151 -4.23 -0.62 3.28
C ILE A 151 -4.95 -1.77 2.55
N LEU A 152 -6.26 -1.94 2.80
CA LEU A 152 -7.13 -2.87 2.08
C LEU A 152 -8.42 -2.16 1.63
N ARG A 153 -8.69 -2.19 0.34
CA ARG A 153 -9.89 -1.61 -0.27
C ARG A 153 -11.11 -2.52 -0.05
N SER A 154 -12.30 -1.98 -0.30
CA SER A 154 -13.56 -2.71 -0.11
C SER A 154 -13.82 -3.80 -1.14
N ASN A 155 -13.07 -3.81 -2.23
CA ASN A 155 -13.01 -4.92 -3.19
C ASN A 155 -11.89 -5.91 -2.85
N GLU A 156 -11.43 -5.92 -1.60
CA GLU A 156 -10.39 -6.81 -1.06
C GLU A 156 -8.99 -6.68 -1.69
N LEU A 157 -8.79 -5.68 -2.57
CA LEU A 157 -7.47 -5.41 -3.13
C LEU A 157 -6.62 -4.55 -2.18
N PRO A 158 -5.32 -4.86 -2.01
CA PRO A 158 -4.41 -4.01 -1.26
C PRO A 158 -4.22 -2.65 -1.95
N THR A 159 -3.68 -1.67 -1.21
CA THR A 159 -3.15 -0.45 -1.82
C THR A 159 -1.67 -0.63 -2.17
N TYR A 160 -1.20 0.15 -3.15
CA TYR A 160 0.20 0.19 -3.59
C TYR A 160 1.18 0.28 -2.41
N ASN A 161 1.04 1.28 -1.54
CA ASN A 161 1.97 1.48 -0.42
C ASN A 161 2.03 0.24 0.49
N PHE A 162 0.90 -0.44 0.67
CA PHE A 162 0.84 -1.63 1.51
C PHE A 162 1.46 -2.85 0.84
N SER A 163 1.11 -3.14 -0.43
CA SER A 163 1.67 -4.30 -1.14
C SER A 163 3.19 -4.18 -1.32
N VAL A 164 3.67 -3.00 -1.73
CA VAL A 164 5.11 -2.71 -1.90
C VAL A 164 5.87 -2.88 -0.60
N SER A 165 5.40 -2.30 0.50
CA SER A 165 6.09 -2.41 1.80
C SER A 165 6.12 -3.84 2.34
N VAL A 166 5.04 -4.61 2.14
CA VAL A 166 5.00 -6.03 2.51
C VAL A 166 6.00 -6.83 1.68
N ASP A 167 6.00 -6.66 0.36
CA ASP A 167 6.92 -7.39 -0.49
C ASP A 167 8.37 -7.01 -0.23
N ASP A 168 8.69 -5.72 -0.03
CA ASP A 168 10.06 -5.30 0.26
C ASP A 168 10.59 -5.98 1.54
N TYR A 169 9.74 -6.11 2.56
CA TYR A 169 10.09 -6.83 3.79
C TYR A 169 10.25 -8.34 3.58
N LEU A 170 9.35 -8.97 2.81
CA LEU A 170 9.37 -10.41 2.57
C LEU A 170 10.51 -10.84 1.63
N MET A 171 10.80 -10.03 0.61
CA MET A 171 11.89 -10.20 -0.35
C MET A 171 13.25 -9.72 0.17
N LYS A 172 13.32 -9.26 1.44
CA LYS A 172 14.57 -8.81 2.09
C LYS A 172 15.28 -7.69 1.33
N ILE A 173 14.51 -6.77 0.74
CA ILE A 173 15.07 -5.63 0.00
C ILE A 173 15.89 -4.75 0.94
N THR A 174 17.15 -4.52 0.58
CA THR A 174 18.09 -3.74 1.39
C THR A 174 18.14 -2.27 1.00
N HIS A 175 17.94 -1.98 -0.29
CA HIS A 175 18.00 -0.64 -0.86
C HIS A 175 16.80 -0.40 -1.76
N VAL A 176 16.02 0.64 -1.47
CA VAL A 176 14.90 1.08 -2.30
C VAL A 176 15.32 2.34 -3.04
N ILE A 177 15.53 2.21 -4.35
CA ILE A 177 15.90 3.32 -5.24
C ILE A 177 14.69 3.62 -6.13
N ARG A 178 14.12 4.82 -6.01
CA ARG A 178 12.90 5.22 -6.73
C ARG A 178 12.86 6.73 -6.97
N GLY A 179 11.95 7.17 -7.83
CA GLY A 179 11.77 8.58 -8.15
C GLY A 179 11.36 9.44 -6.95
N VAL A 180 11.74 10.72 -7.00
CA VAL A 180 11.56 11.71 -5.92
C VAL A 180 10.09 11.95 -5.58
N GLU A 181 9.19 11.74 -6.54
CA GLU A 181 7.74 11.83 -6.39
C GLU A 181 7.20 10.88 -5.31
N HIS A 182 7.92 9.78 -5.03
CA HIS A 182 7.53 8.80 -4.02
C HIS A 182 7.97 9.17 -2.60
N ILE A 183 8.69 10.27 -2.37
CA ILE A 183 9.12 10.67 -1.01
C ILE A 183 7.93 10.76 -0.05
N SER A 184 6.84 11.40 -0.49
CA SER A 184 5.62 11.53 0.32
C SER A 184 4.95 10.19 0.66
N ASN A 185 5.14 9.16 -0.17
CA ASN A 185 4.65 7.82 0.12
C ASN A 185 5.52 7.12 1.17
N THR A 186 6.81 7.42 1.26
CA THR A 186 7.73 6.78 2.21
C THR A 186 7.35 7.01 3.67
N PHE A 187 6.66 8.11 3.96
CA PHE A 187 6.16 8.37 5.31
C PHE A 187 5.00 7.45 5.71
N LYS A 188 4.28 6.89 4.73
CA LYS A 188 3.10 6.03 4.94
C LYS A 188 3.53 4.58 5.04
#